data_AF-A0A7S0WEC3-F1
#
_entry.id   AF-A0A7S0WEC3-F1
#
_cell.length_a   1.000
_cell.length_b   1.000
_cell.length_c   1.000
_cell.angle_alpha   90.00
_cell.angle_beta   90.00
_cell.angle_gamma   90.00
#
_symmetry.space_group_name_H-M   'P 1'
#
loop_
_entity.id
_entity.type
_entity.pdbx_description
1 polymer ?
#
loop_
_entity_poly.entity_id
_entity_poly.type
_entity_poly.pdbx_seq_one_letter_code
_entity_poly.pdbx_strand_id
1 'polypeptide(L)'
;SSQRWLAVALVAACCAISLAFHPGTGSPPASSLARLSALSPSHPSRRAFAPAIGALRRNALALPNGRVGSASLSLRMAGDGADDLAKKFEQERQTREEMDRIFSDASKDLENIAGREIESLKEQTEDLLQQREEEWEALGNKAAEAMIGKVDSLAEDFLKRAGRSDDDDDDEFGEMERFLGPSVVAVVGDATPLRAEVEERIKGHGGLQISSCERLLETRGMTIENSDTLVFVGDGEPLDRYTVERLINRCAKLRRVLIISSLGVERANLFPFSLQNALTGALDKKRGVELGVAELSKKMGFAFSVLRVGKVGNDASMGGVQVAAGDQMSEGINAGVAADAVVQALMLQPSALNCSMSLVGAAGKGVTQDEWDDEFLRLEGPEVWRGELTGGVSVDACRDFVQQGWSAKWTKSGNGLTTPVRVEATKQGVRLVFVPPQSSFVSFKEEKAMEKARERGEEYEKDGVTAKPPGKDRDGGIEVIVEASPFPRVRARRCNMCEEIPVKETSEQIILGSLQKEIRAWNDKEGR
;
A
#
# COMPACT_ATOMS: atom_id res chain seq x y z
N SER A 1 -5.86 -49.42 41.86
CA SER A 1 -6.24 -48.18 41.14
C SER A 1 -5.52 -48.05 39.79
N SER A 2 -4.31 -48.58 39.62
CA SER A 2 -3.55 -48.56 38.36
C SER A 2 -4.15 -49.37 37.20
N GLN A 3 -5.06 -50.32 37.46
CA GLN A 3 -5.71 -51.10 36.39
C GLN A 3 -6.85 -50.35 35.67
N ARG A 4 -7.41 -49.29 36.27
CA ARG A 4 -8.42 -48.46 35.58
C ARG A 4 -7.78 -47.56 34.51
N TRP A 5 -6.54 -47.12 34.72
CA TRP A 5 -5.78 -46.35 33.74
C TRP A 5 -5.30 -47.19 32.55
N LEU A 6 -4.99 -48.48 32.78
CA LEU A 6 -4.62 -49.40 31.70
C LEU A 6 -5.81 -49.69 30.76
N ALA A 7 -7.03 -49.76 31.28
CA ALA A 7 -8.24 -49.96 30.48
C ALA A 7 -8.57 -48.75 29.59
N VAL A 8 -8.35 -47.53 30.07
CA VAL A 8 -8.54 -46.31 29.28
C VAL A 8 -7.48 -46.19 28.18
N ALA A 9 -6.23 -46.56 28.47
CA ALA A 9 -5.16 -46.60 27.47
C ALA A 9 -5.42 -47.65 26.37
N LEU A 10 -6.02 -48.81 26.71
CA LEU A 10 -6.37 -49.84 25.73
C LEU A 10 -7.51 -49.40 24.79
N VAL A 11 -8.52 -48.68 25.31
CA VAL A 11 -9.64 -48.19 24.49
C VAL A 11 -9.18 -47.08 23.53
N ALA A 12 -8.25 -46.22 23.96
CA ALA A 12 -7.65 -45.20 23.10
C ALA A 12 -6.77 -45.82 21.99
N ALA A 13 -6.04 -46.89 22.30
CA ALA A 13 -5.23 -47.62 21.32
C ALA A 13 -6.08 -48.35 20.26
N CYS A 14 -7.22 -48.92 20.65
CA CYS A 14 -8.13 -49.57 19.69
C CYS A 14 -8.81 -48.58 18.73
N CYS A 15 -9.11 -47.34 19.17
CA CYS A 15 -9.69 -46.33 18.28
C CYS A 15 -8.68 -45.79 17.24
N ALA A 16 -7.38 -45.81 17.55
CA ALA A 16 -6.35 -45.38 16.60
C ALA A 16 -6.08 -46.41 15.49
N ILE A 17 -6.38 -47.70 15.73
CA ILE A 17 -6.09 -48.78 14.78
C ILE A 17 -7.21 -48.95 13.73
N SER A 18 -8.45 -48.52 14.01
CA SER A 18 -9.58 -48.71 13.09
C SER A 18 -9.74 -47.64 12.00
N LEU A 19 -8.91 -46.60 11.94
CA LEU A 19 -9.01 -45.56 10.90
C LEU A 19 -7.93 -45.65 9.80
N ALA A 20 -7.14 -46.72 9.82
CA ALA A 20 -6.53 -47.22 8.59
C ALA A 20 -7.50 -48.21 7.94
N PHE A 21 -8.10 -47.89 6.79
CA PHE A 21 -8.02 -48.74 5.58
C PHE A 21 -8.70 -48.09 4.36
N HIS A 22 -7.87 -47.94 3.33
CA HIS A 22 -8.19 -47.68 1.91
C HIS A 22 -8.91 -48.90 1.28
N PRO A 23 -9.55 -48.76 0.09
CA PRO A 23 -8.81 -48.98 -1.16
C PRO A 23 -9.19 -48.06 -2.33
N GLY A 24 -8.26 -47.91 -3.28
CA GLY A 24 -8.43 -47.16 -4.53
C GLY A 24 -8.76 -48.03 -5.74
N THR A 25 -9.08 -47.38 -6.87
CA THR A 25 -8.53 -47.54 -8.25
C THR A 25 -9.55 -47.12 -9.33
N GLY A 26 -9.07 -46.39 -10.34
CA GLY A 26 -9.64 -46.39 -11.72
C GLY A 26 -10.31 -45.11 -12.22
N SER A 27 -9.74 -44.51 -13.27
CA SER A 27 -10.42 -43.71 -14.31
C SER A 27 -10.10 -44.37 -15.68
N PRO A 28 -10.69 -43.97 -16.85
CA PRO A 28 -11.90 -43.20 -17.19
C PRO A 28 -12.76 -44.02 -18.24
N PRO A 29 -13.66 -43.54 -19.16
CA PRO A 29 -13.54 -42.38 -20.08
C PRO A 29 -14.83 -41.55 -20.33
N ALA A 30 -14.70 -40.59 -21.24
CA ALA A 30 -15.64 -39.56 -21.65
C ALA A 30 -16.93 -40.01 -22.39
N SER A 31 -17.85 -39.04 -22.46
CA SER A 31 -18.87 -38.77 -23.48
C SER A 31 -20.34 -39.17 -23.23
N SER A 32 -21.20 -38.18 -23.50
CA SER A 32 -22.54 -38.26 -24.12
C SER A 32 -23.81 -38.08 -23.24
N LEU A 33 -24.71 -37.25 -23.82
CA LEU A 33 -26.16 -37.06 -23.59
C LEU A 33 -26.57 -36.12 -22.43
N ALA A 34 -26.97 -34.87 -22.67
CA ALA A 34 -28.14 -34.35 -23.39
C ALA A 34 -29.49 -34.50 -22.65
N ARG A 35 -30.12 -33.32 -22.45
CA ARG A 35 -31.56 -33.06 -22.26
C ARG A 35 -32.25 -33.67 -21.04
N LEU A 36 -32.79 -32.78 -20.20
CA LEU A 36 -34.24 -32.65 -20.06
C LEU A 36 -34.62 -31.28 -19.48
N SER A 37 -35.63 -30.74 -20.13
CA SER A 37 -36.24 -29.44 -20.03
C SER A 37 -37.37 -29.39 -18.98
N ALA A 38 -37.65 -28.15 -18.56
CA ALA A 38 -38.95 -27.63 -18.15
C ALA A 38 -39.50 -28.02 -16.77
N LEU A 39 -39.80 -27.00 -15.96
CA LEU A 39 -41.18 -26.62 -15.63
C LEU A 39 -41.21 -25.21 -15.01
N SER A 40 -41.88 -24.29 -15.71
CA SER A 40 -42.42 -23.02 -15.22
C SER A 40 -43.75 -23.29 -14.50
N PRO A 41 -44.22 -22.37 -13.61
CA PRO A 41 -45.39 -21.60 -14.02
C PRO A 41 -45.38 -20.11 -13.61
N SER A 42 -45.79 -19.27 -14.58
CA SER A 42 -46.80 -18.17 -14.54
C SER A 42 -47.44 -17.81 -13.19
N HIS A 43 -47.82 -16.59 -12.79
CA HIS A 43 -48.30 -15.32 -13.40
C HIS A 43 -48.59 -14.35 -12.19
N PRO A 44 -49.28 -13.18 -12.26
CA PRO A 44 -49.26 -12.03 -13.18
C PRO A 44 -49.29 -10.61 -12.48
N SER A 45 -48.98 -9.57 -13.26
CA SER A 45 -49.59 -8.21 -13.31
C SER A 45 -49.72 -7.29 -12.07
N ARG A 46 -49.26 -6.03 -12.21
CA ARG A 46 -50.01 -4.76 -12.04
C ARG A 46 -49.07 -3.55 -12.26
N ARG A 47 -49.26 -2.81 -13.35
CA ARG A 47 -49.94 -1.50 -13.48
C ARG A 47 -49.21 -0.28 -12.89
N ALA A 48 -48.78 0.54 -13.84
CA ALA A 48 -48.43 1.95 -13.82
C ALA A 48 -49.21 2.86 -12.85
N PHE A 49 -48.51 3.86 -12.31
CA PHE A 49 -49.00 5.24 -12.13
C PHE A 49 -47.80 6.20 -12.20
N ALA A 50 -47.85 7.15 -13.15
CA ALA A 50 -47.08 8.40 -13.09
C ALA A 50 -47.78 9.37 -12.11
N PRO A 51 -47.12 10.47 -11.72
CA PRO A 51 -47.40 11.71 -12.44
C PRO A 51 -46.18 12.61 -12.69
N ALA A 52 -46.34 13.43 -13.73
CA ALA A 52 -45.42 14.46 -14.21
C ALA A 52 -45.48 15.73 -13.36
N ILE A 53 -44.31 16.34 -13.08
CA ILE A 53 -44.13 17.79 -12.91
C ILE A 53 -42.70 18.13 -13.37
N GLY A 54 -42.56 19.16 -14.22
CA GLY A 54 -41.30 19.90 -14.36
C GLY A 54 -40.68 19.95 -15.76
N ALA A 55 -41.37 20.60 -16.71
CA ALA A 55 -40.74 21.10 -17.93
C ALA A 55 -40.23 22.53 -17.70
N LEU A 56 -38.96 22.80 -18.01
CA LEU A 56 -38.49 24.13 -18.45
C LEU A 56 -37.11 24.05 -19.13
N ARG A 57 -37.07 24.63 -20.33
CA ARG A 57 -35.91 25.06 -21.12
C ARG A 57 -34.95 23.98 -21.63
N ARG A 58 -35.12 23.64 -22.91
CA ARG A 58 -34.24 24.05 -24.02
C ARG A 58 -34.70 23.32 -25.29
N ASN A 59 -35.11 24.04 -26.31
CA ASN A 59 -34.95 23.61 -27.69
C ASN A 59 -34.92 24.86 -28.58
N ALA A 60 -33.70 25.17 -29.02
CA ALA A 60 -33.43 26.08 -30.10
C ALA A 60 -33.45 25.29 -31.41
N LEU A 61 -33.92 25.96 -32.46
CA LEU A 61 -33.58 25.74 -33.88
C LEU A 61 -34.07 24.44 -34.54
N ALA A 62 -35.20 24.53 -35.23
CA ALA A 62 -35.33 24.20 -36.65
C ALA A 62 -36.78 24.48 -37.11
N LEU A 63 -37.00 25.59 -37.83
CA LEU A 63 -38.24 25.80 -38.59
C LEU A 63 -37.95 25.55 -40.08
N PRO A 64 -38.82 24.80 -40.79
CA PRO A 64 -38.73 24.63 -42.23
C PRO A 64 -39.43 25.79 -42.96
N ASN A 65 -38.90 26.10 -44.14
CA ASN A 65 -39.42 27.05 -45.13
C ASN A 65 -40.93 26.88 -45.38
N GLY A 66 -41.73 27.81 -44.85
CA GLY A 66 -43.14 28.00 -45.19
C GLY A 66 -43.30 29.12 -46.23
N ARG A 67 -43.59 28.75 -47.48
CA ARG A 67 -44.10 29.65 -48.52
C ARG A 67 -45.40 30.31 -48.02
N VAL A 68 -45.38 31.62 -47.79
CA VAL A 68 -46.59 32.42 -47.62
C VAL A 68 -46.98 32.98 -48.98
N GLY A 69 -48.13 32.53 -49.51
CA GLY A 69 -48.73 33.05 -50.72
C GLY A 69 -49.24 34.47 -50.52
N SER A 70 -48.92 35.36 -51.47
CA SER A 70 -49.45 36.70 -51.52
C SER A 70 -50.94 36.66 -51.89
N ALA A 71 -51.82 36.92 -50.93
CA ALA A 71 -53.22 37.24 -51.20
C ALA A 71 -53.34 38.76 -51.39
N SER A 72 -53.45 39.19 -52.64
CA SER A 72 -53.75 40.57 -53.04
C SER A 72 -55.21 40.91 -52.71
N LEU A 73 -55.44 41.56 -51.58
CA LEU A 73 -56.74 42.13 -51.21
C LEU A 73 -56.86 43.53 -51.84
N SER A 74 -57.49 43.59 -53.02
CA SER A 74 -57.86 44.82 -53.71
C SER A 74 -59.11 45.44 -53.06
N LEU A 75 -58.91 46.33 -52.08
CA LEU A 75 -59.97 47.14 -51.48
C LEU A 75 -60.18 48.41 -52.32
N ARG A 76 -61.23 48.45 -53.14
CA ARG A 76 -61.68 49.66 -53.84
C ARG A 76 -62.43 50.57 -52.85
N MET A 77 -61.77 51.63 -52.39
CA MET A 77 -62.42 52.75 -51.70
C MET A 77 -62.59 53.89 -52.71
N ALA A 78 -63.83 54.18 -53.07
CA ALA A 78 -64.23 55.35 -53.84
C ALA A 78 -64.79 56.39 -52.86
N GLY A 79 -64.30 57.62 -52.92
CA GLY A 79 -64.87 58.77 -52.21
C GLY A 79 -63.81 59.77 -51.78
N ASP A 80 -63.87 60.97 -52.38
CA ASP A 80 -63.35 62.33 -52.08
C ASP A 80 -62.53 62.66 -50.80
N GLY A 81 -61.83 61.70 -50.18
CA GLY A 81 -60.86 61.91 -49.09
C GLY A 81 -59.47 61.34 -49.40
N ALA A 82 -59.22 60.92 -50.64
CA ALA A 82 -57.99 60.25 -51.06
C ALA A 82 -56.73 61.14 -50.93
N ASP A 83 -56.86 62.45 -51.17
CA ASP A 83 -55.74 63.40 -51.05
C ASP A 83 -55.32 63.62 -49.58
N ASP A 84 -56.27 63.53 -48.65
CA ASP A 84 -55.99 63.74 -47.22
C ASP A 84 -55.35 62.48 -46.59
N LEU A 85 -55.72 61.29 -47.10
CA LEU A 85 -55.06 60.03 -46.77
C LEU A 85 -53.64 59.96 -47.35
N ALA A 86 -53.43 60.40 -48.59
CA ALA A 86 -52.10 60.45 -49.20
C ALA A 86 -51.13 61.34 -48.42
N LYS A 87 -51.60 62.53 -47.96
CA LYS A 87 -50.82 63.41 -47.09
C LYS A 87 -50.50 62.79 -45.73
N LYS A 88 -51.47 62.08 -45.13
CA LYS A 88 -51.24 61.33 -43.87
C LYS A 88 -50.22 60.21 -44.03
N PHE A 89 -50.27 59.46 -45.13
CA PHE A 89 -49.28 58.41 -45.41
C PHE A 89 -47.88 58.98 -45.65
N GLU A 90 -47.76 60.11 -46.35
CA GLU A 90 -46.47 60.77 -46.56
C GLU A 90 -45.89 61.32 -45.26
N GLN A 91 -46.74 61.90 -44.40
CA GLN A 91 -46.34 62.36 -43.08
C GLN A 91 -45.93 61.19 -42.17
N GLU A 92 -46.67 60.07 -42.20
CA GLU A 92 -46.32 58.86 -41.46
C GLU A 92 -44.97 58.27 -41.94
N ARG A 93 -44.74 58.26 -43.25
CA ARG A 93 -43.47 57.83 -43.84
C ARG A 93 -42.31 58.72 -43.39
N GLN A 94 -42.49 60.03 -43.41
CA GLN A 94 -41.47 60.98 -42.92
C GLN A 94 -41.18 60.78 -41.43
N THR A 95 -42.21 60.58 -40.60
CA THR A 95 -42.00 60.30 -39.17
C THR A 95 -41.29 58.98 -38.93
N ARG A 96 -41.55 57.94 -39.75
CA ARG A 96 -40.80 56.68 -39.69
C ARG A 96 -39.34 56.85 -40.06
N GLU A 97 -39.06 57.55 -41.16
CA GLU A 97 -37.69 57.82 -41.61
C GLU A 97 -36.92 58.65 -40.57
N GLU A 98 -37.59 59.59 -39.88
CA GLU A 98 -37.02 60.37 -38.79
C GLU A 98 -36.78 59.51 -37.54
N MET A 99 -37.73 58.65 -37.16
CA MET A 99 -37.51 57.70 -36.05
C MET A 99 -36.37 56.73 -36.34
N ASP A 100 -36.28 56.19 -37.56
CA ASP A 100 -35.21 55.25 -37.94
C ASP A 100 -33.83 55.94 -37.88
N ARG A 101 -33.75 57.23 -38.23
CA ARG A 101 -32.54 58.03 -38.02
C ARG A 101 -32.21 58.19 -36.55
N ILE A 102 -33.19 58.57 -35.71
CA ILE A 102 -32.99 58.72 -34.26
C ILE A 102 -32.52 57.38 -33.63
N PHE A 103 -33.13 56.26 -34.01
CA PHE A 103 -32.71 54.94 -33.54
C PHE A 103 -31.31 54.56 -34.05
N SER A 104 -30.98 54.88 -35.30
CA SER A 104 -29.64 54.61 -35.84
C SER A 104 -28.57 55.42 -35.12
N ASP A 105 -28.83 56.69 -34.84
CA ASP A 105 -27.90 57.57 -34.13
C ASP A 105 -27.77 57.14 -32.65
N ALA A 106 -28.88 56.84 -31.98
CA ALA A 106 -28.86 56.32 -30.61
C ALA A 106 -28.12 54.97 -30.50
N SER A 107 -28.26 54.09 -31.50
CA SER A 107 -27.54 52.82 -31.55
C SER A 107 -26.04 53.03 -31.69
N LYS A 108 -25.61 53.95 -32.56
CA LYS A 108 -24.19 54.31 -32.71
C LYS A 108 -23.62 54.93 -31.44
N ASP A 109 -24.37 55.80 -30.77
CA ASP A 109 -23.94 56.40 -29.50
C ASP A 109 -23.78 55.34 -28.40
N LEU A 110 -24.71 54.37 -28.32
CA LEU A 110 -24.59 53.24 -27.39
C LEU A 110 -23.38 52.35 -27.72
N GLU A 111 -23.12 52.05 -28.99
CA GLU A 111 -21.92 51.31 -29.41
C GLU A 111 -20.64 52.07 -29.04
N ASN A 112 -20.61 53.38 -29.22
CA ASN A 112 -19.46 54.23 -28.86
C ASN A 112 -19.25 54.36 -27.34
N ILE A 113 -20.33 54.32 -26.54
CA ILE A 113 -20.24 54.31 -25.08
C ILE A 113 -19.75 52.95 -24.60
N ALA A 114 -20.35 51.87 -25.10
CA ALA A 114 -19.95 50.51 -24.76
C ALA A 114 -18.48 50.23 -25.15
N GLY A 115 -18.05 50.72 -26.31
CA GLY A 115 -16.65 50.61 -26.74
C GLY A 115 -15.68 51.29 -25.77
N ARG A 116 -16.01 52.51 -25.31
CA ARG A 116 -15.19 53.24 -24.33
C ARG A 116 -15.16 52.58 -22.95
N GLU A 117 -16.27 52.01 -22.49
CA GLU A 117 -16.30 51.26 -21.23
C GLU A 117 -15.50 49.96 -21.31
N ILE A 118 -15.59 49.24 -22.43
CA ILE A 118 -14.80 48.01 -22.65
C ILE A 118 -13.29 48.34 -22.67
N GLU A 119 -12.89 49.41 -23.35
CA GLU A 119 -11.48 49.83 -23.42
C GLU A 119 -10.96 50.24 -22.03
N SER A 120 -11.75 50.99 -21.27
CA SER A 120 -11.45 51.36 -19.87
C SER A 120 -11.32 50.15 -18.94
N LEU A 121 -12.23 49.17 -19.05
CA LEU A 121 -12.14 47.92 -18.27
C LEU A 121 -10.93 47.08 -18.65
N LYS A 122 -10.53 47.10 -19.93
CA LYS A 122 -9.35 46.40 -20.41
C LYS A 122 -8.07 47.01 -19.81
N GLU A 123 -7.96 48.35 -19.83
CA GLU A 123 -6.85 49.07 -19.21
C GLU A 123 -6.75 48.79 -17.70
N GLN A 124 -7.88 48.84 -16.97
CA GLN A 124 -7.93 48.47 -15.54
C GLN A 124 -7.51 47.01 -15.28
N THR A 125 -7.84 46.09 -16.20
CA THR A 125 -7.48 44.68 -16.06
C THR A 125 -5.99 44.46 -16.30
N GLU A 126 -5.42 45.15 -17.30
CA GLU A 126 -3.97 45.13 -17.58
C GLU A 126 -3.17 45.70 -16.40
N ASP A 127 -3.60 46.82 -15.82
CA ASP A 127 -2.98 47.42 -14.62
C ASP A 127 -3.01 46.46 -13.41
N LEU A 128 -4.14 45.78 -13.17
CA LEU A 128 -4.27 44.81 -12.07
C LEU A 128 -3.40 43.57 -12.29
N LEU A 129 -3.26 43.10 -13.53
CA LEU A 129 -2.37 41.99 -13.86
C LEU A 129 -0.91 42.38 -13.65
N GLN A 130 -0.53 43.59 -14.04
CA GLN A 130 0.83 44.10 -13.82
C GLN A 130 1.16 44.25 -12.33
N GLN A 131 0.23 44.79 -11.53
CA GLN A 131 0.39 44.86 -10.07
C GLN A 131 0.55 43.47 -9.44
N ARG A 132 -0.21 42.47 -9.92
CA ARG A 132 -0.07 41.09 -9.44
C ARG A 132 1.28 40.49 -9.81
N GLU A 133 1.78 40.74 -11.00
CA GLU A 133 3.09 40.26 -11.45
C GLU A 133 4.21 40.85 -10.57
N GLU A 134 4.17 42.15 -10.28
CA GLU A 134 5.10 42.83 -9.37
C GLU A 134 5.02 42.27 -7.93
N GLU A 135 3.81 42.00 -7.41
CA GLU A 135 3.62 41.34 -6.10
C GLU A 135 4.23 39.93 -6.08
N TRP A 136 4.05 39.17 -7.15
CA TRP A 136 4.58 37.81 -7.28
C TRP A 136 6.10 37.80 -7.38
N GLU A 137 6.70 38.72 -8.13
CA GLU A 137 8.16 38.89 -8.18
C GLU A 137 8.72 39.30 -6.81
N ALA A 138 8.06 40.23 -6.11
CA ALA A 138 8.46 40.63 -4.76
C ALA A 138 8.37 39.47 -3.76
N LEU A 139 7.31 38.66 -3.82
CA LEU A 139 7.18 37.45 -3.00
C LEU A 139 8.21 36.39 -3.38
N GLY A 140 8.50 36.22 -4.67
CA GLY A 140 9.53 35.32 -5.18
C GLY A 140 10.91 35.68 -4.66
N ASN A 141 11.28 36.96 -4.76
CA ASN A 141 12.54 37.49 -4.22
C ASN A 141 12.64 37.31 -2.71
N LYS A 142 11.56 37.61 -1.97
CA LYS A 142 11.51 37.41 -0.51
C LYS A 142 11.62 35.93 -0.12
N ALA A 143 11.01 35.03 -0.89
CA ALA A 143 11.12 33.60 -0.67
C ALA A 143 12.53 33.08 -0.99
N ALA A 144 13.17 33.58 -2.06
CA ALA A 144 14.53 33.25 -2.42
C ALA A 144 15.52 33.72 -1.34
N GLU A 145 15.41 34.97 -0.86
CA GLU A 145 16.21 35.49 0.26
C GLU A 145 16.03 34.65 1.53
N ALA A 146 14.78 34.27 1.86
CA ALA A 146 14.50 33.41 3.00
C ALA A 146 15.06 31.99 2.84
N MET A 147 15.10 31.46 1.62
CA MET A 147 15.73 30.17 1.34
C MET A 147 17.25 30.26 1.43
N ILE A 148 17.88 31.29 0.86
CA ILE A 148 19.33 31.51 0.94
C ILE A 148 19.74 31.64 2.42
N GLY A 149 19.04 32.45 3.21
CA GLY A 149 19.32 32.56 4.65
C GLY A 149 19.15 31.25 5.42
N LYS A 150 18.18 30.41 5.03
CA LYS A 150 18.03 29.06 5.61
C LYS A 150 19.14 28.11 5.20
N VAL A 151 19.55 28.13 3.93
CA VAL A 151 20.66 27.32 3.40
C VAL A 151 21.96 27.73 4.07
N ASP A 152 22.21 29.04 4.23
CA ASP A 152 23.39 29.54 4.93
C ASP A 152 23.37 29.16 6.41
N SER A 153 22.22 29.26 7.09
CA SER A 153 22.11 28.82 8.49
C SER A 153 22.27 27.31 8.64
N LEU A 154 21.75 26.53 7.69
CA LEU A 154 21.94 25.08 7.64
C LEU A 154 23.37 24.72 7.32
N ALA A 155 24.04 25.44 6.43
CA ALA A 155 25.44 25.24 6.09
C ALA A 155 26.34 25.62 7.27
N GLU A 156 26.04 26.69 8.00
CA GLU A 156 26.80 27.08 9.19
C GLU A 156 26.57 26.11 10.36
N ASP A 157 25.33 25.66 10.57
CA ASP A 157 25.02 24.60 11.53
C ASP A 157 25.65 23.28 11.11
N PHE A 158 25.65 22.95 9.82
CA PHE A 158 26.30 21.76 9.28
C PHE A 158 27.81 21.83 9.48
N LEU A 159 28.46 22.94 9.16
CA LEU A 159 29.90 23.15 9.40
C LEU A 159 30.25 23.12 10.89
N LYS A 160 29.39 23.67 11.76
CA LYS A 160 29.57 23.59 13.23
C LYS A 160 29.36 22.17 13.77
N ARG A 161 28.47 21.37 13.16
CA ARG A 161 28.23 19.97 13.53
C ARG A 161 29.25 19.01 12.90
N ALA A 162 29.77 19.37 11.73
CA ALA A 162 30.82 18.72 10.97
C ALA A 162 32.22 19.17 11.43
N GLY A 163 32.33 19.97 12.50
CA GLY A 163 33.51 20.00 13.38
C GLY A 163 33.77 18.66 14.11
N ARG A 164 33.37 17.54 13.49
CA ARG A 164 33.78 16.17 13.74
C ARG A 164 34.73 15.82 12.59
N SER A 165 36.01 15.72 12.95
CA SER A 165 37.14 15.12 12.21
C SER A 165 36.89 14.68 10.76
N ASP A 166 37.70 15.25 9.86
CA ASP A 166 37.81 15.11 8.40
C ASP A 166 38.01 13.67 7.82
N ASP A 167 37.37 12.62 8.36
CA ASP A 167 37.63 11.23 7.91
C ASP A 167 36.39 10.44 7.40
N ASP A 168 35.19 11.01 7.32
CA ASP A 168 33.94 10.24 7.08
C ASP A 168 33.08 10.70 5.85
N ASP A 169 33.68 11.27 4.80
CA ASP A 169 32.94 11.68 3.57
C ASP A 169 32.73 10.55 2.53
N ASP A 170 33.03 9.29 2.86
CA ASP A 170 32.89 8.13 1.95
C ASP A 170 31.52 7.40 2.03
N ASP A 171 30.61 7.82 2.91
CA ASP A 171 29.41 7.02 3.26
C ASP A 171 28.25 7.07 2.23
N GLU A 172 28.21 8.05 1.33
CA GLU A 172 27.11 8.16 0.35
C GLU A 172 27.23 7.10 -0.77
N PHE A 173 28.46 6.63 -1.06
CA PHE A 173 28.67 5.49 -1.96
C PHE A 173 28.42 4.14 -1.27
N GLY A 174 28.51 4.10 0.06
CA GLY A 174 28.27 2.90 0.87
C GLY A 174 26.84 2.37 0.79
N GLU A 175 25.84 3.23 0.59
CA GLU A 175 24.45 2.79 0.39
C GLU A 175 24.26 2.04 -0.93
N MET A 176 24.96 2.43 -2.00
CA MET A 176 24.88 1.73 -3.28
C MET A 176 25.62 0.38 -3.25
N GLU A 177 26.73 0.29 -2.51
CA GLU A 177 27.44 -0.99 -2.30
C GLU A 177 26.66 -2.00 -1.45
N ARG A 178 25.67 -1.57 -0.65
CA ARG A 178 24.75 -2.49 0.04
C ARG A 178 23.84 -3.27 -0.92
N PHE A 179 23.64 -2.75 -2.15
CA PHE A 179 22.84 -3.41 -3.18
C PHE A 179 23.66 -4.29 -4.13
N LEU A 180 24.99 -4.17 -4.11
CA LEU A 180 25.84 -5.15 -4.79
C LEU A 180 25.69 -6.47 -4.04
N GLY A 181 25.18 -7.49 -4.72
CA GLY A 181 24.97 -8.83 -4.14
C GLY A 181 26.21 -9.36 -3.39
N PRO A 182 26.04 -10.36 -2.52
CA PRO A 182 27.14 -10.97 -1.80
C PRO A 182 28.23 -11.44 -2.77
N SER A 183 29.49 -11.34 -2.37
CA SER A 183 30.64 -11.82 -3.16
C SER A 183 31.25 -13.07 -2.54
N VAL A 184 31.35 -13.09 -1.20
CA VAL A 184 31.95 -14.18 -0.44
C VAL A 184 31.01 -14.58 0.70
N VAL A 185 30.37 -15.73 0.53
CA VAL A 185 29.39 -16.28 1.47
C VAL A 185 30.03 -17.34 2.35
N ALA A 186 29.91 -17.20 3.67
CA ALA A 186 30.31 -18.21 4.64
C ALA A 186 29.05 -18.91 5.19
N VAL A 187 28.93 -20.22 4.93
CA VAL A 187 27.81 -21.04 5.42
C VAL A 187 28.25 -21.76 6.69
N VAL A 188 27.57 -21.47 7.80
CA VAL A 188 27.93 -21.94 9.16
C VAL A 188 26.76 -22.72 9.75
N GLY A 189 27.01 -23.93 10.23
CA GLY A 189 25.98 -24.78 10.87
C GLY A 189 26.36 -26.24 10.82
N ASP A 190 25.54 -27.11 11.40
CA ASP A 190 25.74 -28.56 11.34
C ASP A 190 25.61 -29.07 9.90
N ALA A 191 26.21 -30.23 9.62
CA ALA A 191 26.11 -30.90 8.32
C ALA A 191 24.72 -31.52 8.13
N THR A 192 23.70 -30.67 7.95
CA THR A 192 22.32 -31.08 7.66
C THR A 192 22.08 -31.19 6.15
N PRO A 193 21.06 -31.96 5.71
CA PRO A 193 20.67 -32.00 4.30
C PRO A 193 20.35 -30.61 3.75
N LEU A 194 19.72 -29.75 4.56
CA LEU A 194 19.43 -28.37 4.16
C LEU A 194 20.72 -27.57 3.94
N ARG A 195 21.72 -27.69 4.83
CA ARG A 195 23.01 -27.02 4.64
C ARG A 195 23.68 -27.46 3.33
N ALA A 196 23.67 -28.76 3.04
CA ALA A 196 24.26 -29.29 1.82
C ALA A 196 23.59 -28.71 0.56
N GLU A 197 22.26 -28.67 0.53
CA GLU A 197 21.48 -28.07 -0.56
C GLU A 197 21.75 -26.56 -0.70
N VAL A 198 21.81 -25.82 0.42
CA VAL A 198 22.14 -24.38 0.42
C VAL A 198 23.52 -24.15 -0.18
N GLU A 199 24.54 -24.92 0.24
CA GLU A 199 25.89 -24.81 -0.31
C GLU A 199 25.93 -25.16 -1.80
N GLU A 200 25.19 -26.18 -2.24
CA GLU A 200 25.11 -26.57 -3.65
C GLU A 200 24.47 -25.46 -4.50
N ARG A 201 23.33 -24.90 -4.07
CA ARG A 201 22.64 -23.82 -4.79
C ARG A 201 23.48 -22.55 -4.85
N ILE A 202 24.14 -22.17 -3.76
CA ILE A 202 25.04 -21.01 -3.75
C ILE A 202 26.23 -21.23 -4.70
N LYS A 203 26.84 -22.43 -4.73
CA LYS A 203 27.91 -22.77 -5.69
C LYS A 203 27.42 -22.75 -7.14
N GLY A 204 26.17 -23.15 -7.37
CA GLY A 204 25.52 -23.14 -8.69
C GLY A 204 25.26 -21.74 -9.23
N HIS A 205 25.06 -20.75 -8.35
CA HIS A 205 24.94 -19.35 -8.74
C HIS A 205 26.32 -18.75 -9.03
N GLY A 206 26.65 -18.68 -10.33
CA GLY A 206 27.90 -18.10 -10.81
C GLY A 206 28.15 -16.70 -10.24
N GLY A 207 29.34 -16.50 -9.66
CA GLY A 207 29.75 -15.23 -9.07
C GLY A 207 29.90 -15.24 -7.54
N LEU A 208 29.37 -16.26 -6.86
CA LEU A 208 29.51 -16.41 -5.41
C LEU A 208 30.69 -17.32 -5.04
N GLN A 209 31.55 -16.85 -4.15
CA GLN A 209 32.59 -17.68 -3.54
C GLN A 209 32.12 -18.19 -2.19
N ILE A 210 32.12 -19.50 -1.98
CA ILE A 210 31.86 -20.07 -0.65
C ILE A 210 33.16 -20.15 0.13
N SER A 211 33.20 -19.48 1.29
CA SER A 211 34.26 -19.64 2.27
C SER A 211 33.97 -20.85 3.15
N SER A 212 34.87 -21.84 3.15
CA SER A 212 34.70 -23.05 3.98
C SER A 212 34.84 -22.70 5.46
N CYS A 213 33.79 -22.99 6.22
CA CYS A 213 33.71 -22.61 7.64
C CYS A 213 33.91 -23.78 8.61
N GLU A 214 34.13 -25.01 8.12
CA GLU A 214 34.11 -26.23 8.92
C GLU A 214 35.10 -26.20 10.10
N ARG A 215 36.24 -25.53 9.94
CA ARG A 215 37.29 -25.45 10.97
C ARG A 215 37.20 -24.21 11.87
N LEU A 216 36.26 -23.29 11.60
CA LEU A 216 36.18 -22.00 12.30
C LEU A 216 35.58 -22.11 13.69
N LEU A 217 34.69 -23.07 13.92
CA LEU A 217 34.08 -23.28 15.23
C LEU A 217 35.09 -23.83 16.25
N GLU A 218 36.04 -24.64 15.78
CA GLU A 218 37.01 -25.36 16.63
C GLU A 218 38.27 -24.54 16.92
N THR A 219 38.70 -23.68 15.99
CA THR A 219 40.01 -23.02 16.08
C THR A 219 39.88 -21.61 16.68
N ARG A 220 40.37 -21.40 17.92
CA ARG A 220 40.27 -20.11 18.64
C ARG A 220 40.87 -18.91 17.90
N GLY A 221 41.71 -19.10 16.88
CA GLY A 221 42.44 -18.05 16.17
C GLY A 221 42.11 -17.83 14.69
N MET A 222 41.15 -18.56 14.10
CA MET A 222 40.81 -18.29 12.70
C MET A 222 39.80 -17.15 12.58
N THR A 223 40.19 -16.18 11.75
CA THR A 223 39.40 -15.06 11.28
C THR A 223 38.64 -15.48 10.03
N ILE A 224 37.40 -15.01 9.89
CA ILE A 224 36.68 -15.08 8.61
C ILE A 224 37.14 -13.85 7.81
N GLU A 225 38.43 -13.83 7.49
CA GLU A 225 39.02 -12.79 6.66
C GLU A 225 38.36 -12.91 5.29
N ASN A 226 37.50 -11.93 4.97
CA ASN A 226 36.91 -11.66 3.65
C ASN A 226 35.50 -12.20 3.36
N SER A 227 34.78 -12.83 4.30
CA SER A 227 33.34 -13.04 4.06
C SER A 227 32.58 -11.74 4.27
N ASP A 228 31.80 -11.35 3.27
CA ASP A 228 30.88 -10.22 3.37
C ASP A 228 29.47 -10.64 3.82
N THR A 229 29.18 -11.94 3.76
CA THR A 229 27.88 -12.50 4.08
C THR A 229 28.02 -13.78 4.89
N LEU A 230 27.30 -13.85 6.01
CA LEU A 230 27.22 -15.04 6.84
C LEU A 230 25.82 -15.66 6.71
N VAL A 231 25.78 -16.97 6.45
CA VAL A 231 24.56 -17.77 6.42
C VAL A 231 24.63 -18.79 7.54
N PHE A 232 23.81 -18.60 8.58
CA PHE A 232 23.72 -19.51 9.72
C PHE A 232 22.60 -20.52 9.49
N VAL A 233 22.94 -21.80 9.42
CA VAL A 233 22.00 -22.90 9.22
C VAL A 233 21.67 -23.55 10.56
N GLY A 234 20.54 -23.17 11.15
CA GLY A 234 20.08 -23.60 12.47
C GLY A 234 18.83 -24.49 12.42
N ASP A 235 18.66 -25.31 11.38
CA ASP A 235 17.56 -26.28 11.29
C ASP A 235 17.75 -27.47 12.24
N GLY A 236 19.00 -27.81 12.56
CA GLY A 236 19.39 -28.83 13.55
C GLY A 236 19.53 -28.31 14.99
N GLU A 237 20.69 -28.56 15.61
CA GLU A 237 20.96 -28.09 16.97
C GLU A 237 20.94 -26.55 17.04
N PRO A 238 20.42 -25.98 18.14
CA PRO A 238 20.39 -24.53 18.27
C PRO A 238 21.83 -24.00 18.35
N LEU A 239 22.17 -23.11 17.41
CA LEU A 239 23.40 -22.34 17.49
C LEU A 239 23.43 -21.55 18.78
N ASP A 240 24.60 -21.48 19.40
CA ASP A 240 24.81 -20.68 20.60
C ASP A 240 24.95 -19.19 20.24
N ARG A 241 24.22 -18.33 20.95
CA ARG A 241 24.22 -16.87 20.73
C ARG A 241 25.65 -16.31 20.80
N TYR A 242 26.42 -16.70 21.81
CA TYR A 242 27.77 -16.18 21.99
C TYR A 242 28.69 -16.57 20.81
N THR A 243 28.55 -17.79 20.30
CA THR A 243 29.29 -18.26 19.13
C THR A 243 28.95 -17.46 17.88
N VAL A 244 27.66 -17.20 17.63
CA VAL A 244 27.20 -16.39 16.48
C VAL A 244 27.70 -14.95 16.58
N GLU A 245 27.53 -14.29 17.73
CA GLU A 245 28.00 -12.93 17.96
C GLU A 245 29.53 -12.84 17.81
N ARG A 246 30.28 -13.83 18.29
CA ARG A 246 31.74 -13.90 18.13
C ARG A 246 32.16 -14.01 16.67
N LEU A 247 31.44 -14.77 15.84
CA LEU A 247 31.74 -14.89 14.41
C LEU A 247 31.42 -13.60 13.66
N ILE A 248 30.30 -12.96 13.96
CA ILE A 248 29.92 -11.65 13.41
C ILE A 248 31.00 -10.61 13.71
N ASN A 249 31.44 -10.51 14.97
CA ASN A 249 32.49 -9.57 15.38
C ASN A 249 33.88 -9.83 14.75
N ARG A 250 34.10 -11.02 14.16
CA ARG A 250 35.34 -11.37 13.44
C ARG A 250 35.30 -11.04 11.96
N CYS A 251 34.14 -10.66 11.42
CA CYS A 251 33.97 -10.34 10.01
C CYS A 251 34.10 -8.83 9.81
N ALA A 252 35.29 -8.38 9.40
CA ALA A 252 35.57 -6.94 9.23
C ALA A 252 34.75 -6.28 8.11
N LYS A 253 34.31 -7.04 7.10
CA LYS A 253 33.58 -6.55 5.91
C LYS A 253 32.14 -7.05 5.85
N LEU A 254 31.54 -7.34 7.00
CA LEU A 254 30.21 -7.94 7.06
C LEU A 254 29.14 -6.96 6.57
N ARG A 255 28.51 -7.29 5.44
CA ARG A 255 27.39 -6.53 4.87
C ARG A 255 26.05 -7.16 5.24
N ARG A 256 25.99 -8.50 5.32
CA ARG A 256 24.74 -9.22 5.55
C ARG A 256 24.87 -10.46 6.43
N VAL A 257 23.86 -10.69 7.26
CA VAL A 257 23.68 -11.95 8.01
C VAL A 257 22.33 -12.57 7.70
N LEU A 258 22.31 -13.80 7.20
CA LEU A 258 21.09 -14.58 7.03
C LEU A 258 21.07 -15.72 8.04
N ILE A 259 19.95 -15.88 8.75
CA ILE A 259 19.74 -16.95 9.71
C ILE A 259 18.62 -17.85 9.19
N ILE A 260 18.90 -19.14 9.05
CA ILE A 260 17.91 -20.18 8.85
C ILE A 260 17.56 -20.74 10.22
N SER A 261 16.36 -20.44 10.69
CA SER A 261 15.84 -20.87 11.99
C SER A 261 14.68 -21.85 11.79
N SER A 262 14.13 -22.38 12.88
CA SER A 262 12.93 -23.23 12.83
C SER A 262 11.66 -22.43 13.06
N LEU A 263 10.52 -22.89 12.52
CA LEU A 263 9.21 -22.36 12.91
C LEU A 263 8.94 -22.56 14.42
N GLY A 264 8.08 -21.70 14.97
CA GLY A 264 7.61 -21.76 16.36
C GLY A 264 8.40 -20.91 17.35
N VAL A 265 9.44 -20.21 16.90
CA VAL A 265 10.33 -19.42 17.78
C VAL A 265 9.61 -18.27 18.48
N GLU A 266 8.70 -17.56 17.81
CA GLU A 266 7.90 -16.50 18.46
C GLU A 266 6.74 -17.08 19.27
N ARG A 267 6.33 -18.30 18.90
CA ARG A 267 5.22 -19.04 19.50
C ARG A 267 5.70 -20.08 20.50
N ALA A 268 6.93 -19.99 21.00
CA ALA A 268 7.53 -20.99 21.89
C ALA A 268 6.74 -21.22 23.19
N ASN A 269 5.86 -20.28 23.57
CA ASN A 269 4.96 -20.40 24.73
C ASN A 269 3.54 -20.89 24.39
N LEU A 270 3.23 -21.13 23.12
CA LEU A 270 1.93 -21.57 22.64
C LEU A 270 1.96 -23.05 22.28
N PHE A 271 0.86 -23.76 22.53
CA PHE A 271 0.72 -25.14 22.09
C PHE A 271 0.62 -25.22 20.54
N PRO A 272 1.26 -26.18 19.86
CA PRO A 272 2.05 -27.29 20.40
C PRO A 272 3.52 -26.99 20.69
N PHE A 273 4.04 -25.82 20.28
CA PHE A 273 5.45 -25.44 20.38
C PHE A 273 5.98 -25.39 21.82
N SER A 274 5.13 -25.03 22.80
CA SER A 274 5.49 -25.01 24.21
C SER A 274 5.88 -26.37 24.76
N LEU A 275 5.28 -27.46 24.27
CA LEU A 275 5.69 -28.81 24.66
C LEU A 275 7.04 -29.19 24.08
N GLN A 276 7.28 -28.85 22.81
CA GLN A 276 8.57 -29.07 22.16
C GLN A 276 9.68 -28.28 22.84
N ASN A 277 9.38 -27.03 23.20
CA ASN A 277 10.33 -26.14 23.86
C ASN A 277 10.58 -26.52 25.32
N ALA A 278 9.57 -26.95 26.07
CA ALA A 278 9.72 -27.31 27.49
C ALA A 278 10.75 -28.42 27.74
N LEU A 279 10.95 -29.33 26.77
CA LEU A 279 11.90 -30.44 26.90
C LEU A 279 13.34 -30.05 26.61
N THR A 280 13.57 -29.08 25.73
CA THR A 280 14.91 -28.80 25.16
C THR A 280 15.38 -27.36 25.34
N GLY A 281 14.45 -26.42 25.52
CA GLY A 281 14.68 -24.97 25.44
C GLY A 281 15.21 -24.52 24.07
N ALA A 282 15.09 -25.35 23.04
CA ALA A 282 15.75 -25.10 21.76
C ALA A 282 15.16 -23.88 21.02
N LEU A 283 13.85 -23.66 21.10
CA LEU A 283 13.21 -22.52 20.43
C LEU A 283 13.60 -21.20 21.10
N ASP A 284 13.69 -21.17 22.44
CA ASP A 284 14.16 -19.97 23.16
C ASP A 284 15.63 -19.65 22.86
N LYS A 285 16.49 -20.67 22.72
CA LYS A 285 17.89 -20.47 22.30
C LYS A 285 17.97 -19.88 20.91
N LYS A 286 17.21 -20.43 19.94
CA LYS A 286 17.13 -19.88 18.57
C LYS A 286 16.60 -18.44 18.57
N ARG A 287 15.58 -18.14 19.39
CA ARG A 287 15.08 -16.77 19.59
C ARG A 287 16.17 -15.84 20.10
N GLY A 288 16.98 -16.30 21.05
CA GLY A 288 18.10 -15.55 21.60
C GLY A 288 19.14 -15.19 20.53
N VAL A 289 19.42 -16.11 19.60
CA VAL A 289 20.28 -15.85 18.44
C VAL A 289 19.66 -14.81 17.51
N GLU A 290 18.40 -14.98 17.12
CA GLU A 290 17.69 -14.05 16.22
C GLU A 290 17.71 -12.61 16.77
N LEU A 291 17.35 -12.45 18.06
CA LEU A 291 17.36 -11.15 18.72
C LEU A 291 18.77 -10.57 18.87
N GLY A 292 19.77 -11.41 19.18
CA GLY A 292 21.16 -10.98 19.30
C GLY A 292 21.73 -10.46 17.98
N VAL A 293 21.44 -11.14 16.86
CA VAL A 293 21.86 -10.69 15.53
C VAL A 293 21.14 -9.40 15.14
N ALA A 294 19.83 -9.27 15.41
CA ALA A 294 19.10 -8.03 15.15
C ALA A 294 19.66 -6.84 15.97
N GLU A 295 20.02 -7.07 17.24
CA GLU A 295 20.66 -6.07 18.09
C GLU A 295 22.05 -5.68 17.56
N LEU A 296 22.87 -6.65 17.15
CA LEU A 296 24.19 -6.38 16.56
C LEU A 296 24.09 -5.67 15.22
N SER A 297 23.10 -6.01 14.39
CA SER A 297 22.82 -5.33 13.11
C SER A 297 22.62 -3.83 13.34
N LYS A 298 21.81 -3.46 14.34
CA LYS A 298 21.60 -2.05 14.72
C LYS A 298 22.89 -1.36 15.19
N LYS A 299 23.79 -2.09 15.85
CA LYS A 299 25.06 -1.54 16.38
C LYS A 299 26.16 -1.42 15.32
N MET A 300 26.24 -2.37 14.38
CA MET A 300 27.33 -2.50 13.41
C MET A 300 26.94 -2.08 11.99
N GLY A 301 25.65 -1.83 11.73
CA GLY A 301 25.18 -1.32 10.44
C GLY A 301 25.09 -2.35 9.31
N PHE A 302 25.13 -3.65 9.60
CA PHE A 302 24.91 -4.71 8.60
C PHE A 302 23.42 -5.05 8.44
N ALA A 303 23.01 -5.53 7.27
CA ALA A 303 21.64 -6.01 7.06
C ALA A 303 21.46 -7.43 7.59
N PHE A 304 20.26 -7.80 8.06
CA PHE A 304 19.98 -9.16 8.50
C PHE A 304 18.69 -9.73 7.92
N SER A 305 18.59 -11.06 7.81
CA SER A 305 17.37 -11.74 7.40
C SER A 305 17.18 -12.99 8.26
N VAL A 306 15.97 -13.26 8.71
CA VAL A 306 15.64 -14.48 9.46
C VAL A 306 14.62 -15.28 8.67
N LEU A 307 15.01 -16.46 8.20
CA LEU A 307 14.18 -17.41 7.47
C LEU A 307 13.81 -18.55 8.43
N ARG A 308 12.59 -18.55 8.94
CA ARG A 308 12.06 -19.61 9.80
C ARG A 308 11.45 -20.70 8.95
N VAL A 309 12.21 -21.77 8.77
CA VAL A 309 11.89 -22.85 7.86
C VAL A 309 11.05 -23.91 8.58
N GLY A 310 10.02 -24.39 7.89
CA GLY A 310 9.22 -25.53 8.31
C GLY A 310 10.05 -26.79 8.51
N LYS A 311 9.43 -27.84 9.03
CA LYS A 311 10.13 -29.11 9.20
C LYS A 311 10.62 -29.60 7.83
N VAL A 312 11.93 -29.70 7.68
CA VAL A 312 12.57 -30.12 6.43
C VAL A 312 12.27 -31.61 6.17
N GLY A 313 11.77 -31.92 4.98
CA GLY A 313 11.48 -33.29 4.55
C GLY A 313 11.78 -33.51 3.07
N ASN A 314 11.76 -34.76 2.62
CA ASN A 314 12.05 -35.16 1.24
C ASN A 314 10.78 -35.37 0.40
N ASP A 315 9.69 -34.66 0.73
CA ASP A 315 8.45 -34.81 -0.02
C ASP A 315 8.58 -34.12 -1.38
N ALA A 316 8.59 -34.93 -2.45
CA ALA A 316 8.67 -34.44 -3.82
C ALA A 316 7.40 -33.72 -4.29
N SER A 317 6.27 -33.86 -3.56
CA SER A 317 5.03 -33.15 -3.88
C SER A 317 5.04 -31.68 -3.44
N MET A 318 5.95 -31.31 -2.53
CA MET A 318 6.15 -29.94 -2.05
C MET A 318 7.14 -29.18 -2.94
N GLY A 319 6.76 -28.98 -4.22
CA GLY A 319 7.56 -28.21 -5.17
C GLY A 319 7.30 -26.71 -5.14
N GLY A 320 6.22 -26.25 -4.50
CA GLY A 320 5.89 -24.85 -4.31
C GLY A 320 6.42 -24.29 -2.99
N VAL A 321 6.30 -22.97 -2.79
CA VAL A 321 6.68 -22.27 -1.55
C VAL A 321 5.56 -21.34 -1.11
N GLN A 322 5.45 -21.13 0.19
CA GLN A 322 4.70 -20.05 0.77
C GLN A 322 5.59 -19.26 1.73
N VAL A 323 5.54 -17.94 1.62
CA VAL A 323 6.27 -16.98 2.46
C VAL A 323 5.26 -16.16 3.26
N ALA A 324 5.55 -15.92 4.54
CA ALA A 324 4.77 -15.02 5.38
C ALA A 324 5.67 -14.28 6.38
N ALA A 325 5.33 -13.05 6.73
CA ALA A 325 6.08 -12.27 7.72
C ALA A 325 6.00 -12.91 9.12
N GLY A 326 7.11 -12.83 9.88
CA GLY A 326 7.18 -13.34 11.25
C GLY A 326 7.21 -14.88 11.33
N ASP A 327 6.42 -15.45 12.24
CA ASP A 327 6.34 -16.89 12.52
C ASP A 327 4.89 -17.37 12.50
N GLN A 328 4.23 -17.25 11.35
CA GLN A 328 2.77 -17.50 11.26
C GLN A 328 2.42 -18.91 10.80
N MET A 329 3.30 -19.59 10.07
CA MET A 329 3.01 -20.86 9.40
C MET A 329 3.45 -22.08 10.23
N SER A 330 3.01 -23.30 9.89
CA SER A 330 3.33 -24.51 10.67
C SER A 330 3.61 -25.77 9.84
N GLU A 331 3.66 -25.65 8.52
CA GLU A 331 3.80 -26.78 7.60
C GLU A 331 5.27 -27.17 7.39
N GLY A 332 5.49 -28.32 6.74
CA GLY A 332 6.82 -28.79 6.35
C GLY A 332 7.32 -28.10 5.09
N ILE A 333 8.57 -28.34 4.70
CA ILE A 333 9.14 -27.81 3.46
C ILE A 333 10.19 -28.76 2.90
N ASN A 334 10.32 -28.79 1.57
CA ASN A 334 11.37 -29.53 0.90
C ASN A 334 12.72 -28.83 1.06
N ALA A 335 13.79 -29.60 1.31
CA ALA A 335 15.14 -29.04 1.49
C ALA A 335 15.61 -28.20 0.28
N GLY A 336 15.33 -28.64 -0.95
CA GLY A 336 15.67 -27.92 -2.16
C GLY A 336 14.91 -26.61 -2.29
N VAL A 337 13.61 -26.59 -1.96
CA VAL A 337 12.78 -25.37 -1.99
C VAL A 337 13.24 -24.37 -0.91
N ALA A 338 13.59 -24.87 0.28
CA ALA A 338 14.15 -24.02 1.34
C ALA A 338 15.52 -23.43 0.94
N ALA A 339 16.37 -24.22 0.28
CA ALA A 339 17.65 -23.73 -0.25
C ALA A 339 17.45 -22.68 -1.36
N ASP A 340 16.45 -22.86 -2.24
CA ASP A 340 16.07 -21.86 -3.24
C ASP A 340 15.58 -20.57 -2.58
N ALA A 341 14.75 -20.66 -1.53
CA ALA A 341 14.31 -19.49 -0.77
C ALA A 341 15.48 -18.71 -0.14
N VAL A 342 16.52 -19.42 0.34
CA VAL A 342 17.74 -18.81 0.87
C VAL A 342 18.47 -18.04 -0.23
N VAL A 343 18.65 -18.63 -1.41
CA VAL A 343 19.29 -17.95 -2.54
C VAL A 343 18.47 -16.74 -3.00
N GLN A 344 17.15 -16.89 -3.13
CA GLN A 344 16.24 -15.79 -3.46
C GLN A 344 16.38 -14.64 -2.46
N ALA A 345 16.30 -14.94 -1.16
CA ALA A 345 16.50 -13.95 -0.11
C ALA A 345 17.87 -13.27 -0.21
N LEU A 346 18.94 -14.03 -0.45
CA LEU A 346 20.31 -13.51 -0.52
C LEU A 346 20.55 -12.60 -1.73
N MET A 347 20.04 -12.98 -2.89
CA MET A 347 20.51 -12.44 -4.17
C MET A 347 19.48 -11.58 -4.89
N LEU A 348 18.20 -11.96 -4.83
CA LEU A 348 17.20 -11.48 -5.78
C LEU A 348 16.09 -10.67 -5.11
N GLN A 349 15.91 -10.80 -3.80
CA GLN A 349 14.75 -10.26 -3.09
C GLN A 349 15.15 -9.17 -2.08
N PRO A 350 15.09 -7.88 -2.46
CA PRO A 350 15.35 -6.76 -1.54
C PRO A 350 14.39 -6.74 -0.35
N SER A 351 13.15 -7.18 -0.55
CA SER A 351 12.12 -7.27 0.49
C SER A 351 12.49 -8.25 1.62
N ALA A 352 13.50 -9.10 1.41
CA ALA A 352 14.05 -9.99 2.41
C ALA A 352 15.04 -9.30 3.39
N LEU A 353 15.43 -8.05 3.14
CA LEU A 353 16.39 -7.33 3.98
C LEU A 353 15.73 -6.81 5.26
N ASN A 354 16.44 -6.97 6.38
CA ASN A 354 16.04 -6.54 7.73
C ASN A 354 14.67 -7.07 8.16
N CYS A 355 14.31 -8.27 7.70
CA CYS A 355 13.01 -8.86 8.00
C CYS A 355 13.14 -10.29 8.52
N SER A 356 12.11 -10.69 9.26
CA SER A 356 11.91 -12.07 9.68
C SER A 356 10.70 -12.63 8.94
N MET A 357 10.86 -13.83 8.39
CA MET A 357 9.85 -14.51 7.61
C MET A 357 9.76 -15.98 8.01
N SER A 358 8.60 -16.56 7.76
CA SER A 358 8.35 -18.00 7.82
C SER A 358 8.29 -18.55 6.40
N LEU A 359 8.76 -19.78 6.22
CA LEU A 359 8.81 -20.49 4.94
C LEU A 359 8.24 -21.89 5.10
N VAL A 360 7.26 -22.24 4.28
CA VAL A 360 6.72 -23.59 4.19
C VAL A 360 6.60 -24.03 2.73
N GLY A 361 6.58 -25.35 2.52
CA GLY A 361 6.36 -25.92 1.20
C GLY A 361 4.89 -25.87 0.83
N ALA A 362 4.60 -25.59 -0.44
CA ALA A 362 3.26 -25.66 -1.01
C ALA A 362 3.21 -26.78 -2.07
N ALA A 363 2.01 -27.31 -2.33
CA ALA A 363 1.82 -28.24 -3.43
C ALA A 363 2.02 -27.52 -4.77
N GLY A 364 2.86 -28.05 -5.66
CA GLY A 364 3.16 -27.38 -6.93
C GLY A 364 4.33 -28.00 -7.68
N LYS A 365 4.56 -27.52 -8.91
CA LYS A 365 5.68 -27.93 -9.77
C LYS A 365 6.73 -26.83 -9.85
N GLY A 366 7.64 -26.79 -8.87
CA GLY A 366 8.65 -25.73 -8.79
C GLY A 366 8.03 -24.34 -8.57
N VAL A 367 8.89 -23.35 -8.31
CA VAL A 367 8.48 -21.96 -8.15
C VAL A 367 9.22 -21.14 -9.21
N THR A 368 8.47 -20.45 -10.05
CA THR A 368 8.98 -19.52 -11.07
C THR A 368 9.48 -18.24 -10.42
N GLN A 369 10.27 -17.43 -11.15
CA GLN A 369 10.75 -16.16 -10.60
C GLN A 369 9.61 -15.19 -10.25
N ASP A 370 8.58 -15.10 -11.10
CA ASP A 370 7.41 -14.24 -10.85
C ASP A 370 6.65 -14.67 -9.58
N GLU A 371 6.58 -15.97 -9.31
CA GLU A 371 6.00 -16.51 -8.07
C GLU A 371 6.89 -16.21 -6.86
N TRP A 372 8.22 -16.28 -6.99
CA TRP A 372 9.13 -15.85 -5.93
C TRP A 372 8.98 -14.37 -5.61
N ASP A 373 9.02 -13.51 -6.63
CA ASP A 373 8.84 -12.08 -6.48
C ASP A 373 7.49 -11.79 -5.80
N ASP A 374 6.43 -12.50 -6.19
CA ASP A 374 5.11 -12.38 -5.57
C ASP A 374 5.05 -12.80 -4.09
N GLU A 375 5.71 -13.90 -3.74
CA GLU A 375 5.76 -14.42 -2.38
C GLU A 375 6.57 -13.48 -1.46
N PHE A 376 7.71 -12.96 -1.93
CA PHE A 376 8.55 -12.02 -1.18
C PHE A 376 7.94 -10.62 -1.05
N LEU A 377 7.09 -10.20 -1.98
CA LEU A 377 6.32 -8.95 -1.87
C LEU A 377 5.43 -8.90 -0.61
N ARG A 378 5.10 -10.04 0.01
CA ARG A 378 4.38 -10.11 1.31
C ARG A 378 5.16 -9.49 2.47
N LEU A 379 6.47 -9.32 2.30
CA LEU A 379 7.36 -8.76 3.31
C LEU A 379 7.45 -7.23 3.22
N GLU A 380 7.02 -6.62 2.10
CA GLU A 380 7.11 -5.17 1.87
C GLU A 380 6.03 -4.36 2.59
N GLY A 381 6.36 -3.94 3.81
CA GLY A 381 5.35 -3.54 4.78
C GLY A 381 4.57 -4.78 5.20
N PRO A 382 4.20 -4.96 6.48
CA PRO A 382 3.47 -6.17 6.86
C PRO A 382 2.16 -6.23 6.06
N GLU A 383 2.13 -7.09 5.05
CA GLU A 383 0.96 -7.38 4.24
C GLU A 383 -0.06 -8.03 5.16
N VAL A 384 -1.23 -7.41 5.26
CA VAL A 384 -2.29 -7.85 6.18
C VAL A 384 -3.41 -8.58 5.44
N TRP A 385 -3.53 -8.37 4.13
CA TRP A 385 -4.50 -9.07 3.31
C TRP A 385 -4.15 -9.06 1.82
N ARG A 386 -4.54 -10.12 1.13
CA ARG A 386 -4.43 -10.28 -0.33
C ARG A 386 -5.68 -10.94 -0.88
N GLY A 387 -6.16 -10.45 -2.02
CA GLY A 387 -7.23 -11.06 -2.79
C GLY A 387 -6.95 -11.00 -4.28
N GLU A 388 -7.08 -12.13 -4.95
CA GLU A 388 -6.94 -12.23 -6.41
C GLU A 388 -8.13 -11.58 -7.12
N LEU A 389 -7.87 -10.93 -8.25
CA LEU A 389 -8.91 -10.46 -9.16
C LEU A 389 -9.16 -11.54 -10.21
N THR A 390 -10.25 -12.27 -10.05
CA THR A 390 -10.66 -13.36 -10.95
C THR A 390 -11.67 -12.87 -11.97
N GLY A 391 -11.85 -13.59 -13.09
CA GLY A 391 -12.93 -13.31 -14.05
C GLY A 391 -12.63 -12.24 -15.11
N GLY A 392 -11.36 -11.94 -15.37
CA GLY A 392 -10.96 -10.98 -16.42
C GLY A 392 -11.30 -9.52 -16.06
N VAL A 393 -11.48 -9.24 -14.78
CA VAL A 393 -11.94 -7.93 -14.34
C VAL A 393 -10.83 -6.89 -14.51
N SER A 394 -11.20 -5.71 -15.03
CA SER A 394 -10.26 -4.63 -15.30
C SER A 394 -9.63 -4.10 -14.01
N VAL A 395 -8.29 -4.15 -13.94
CA VAL A 395 -7.50 -3.63 -12.80
C VAL A 395 -7.76 -2.14 -12.58
N ASP A 396 -7.89 -1.36 -13.66
CA ASP A 396 -8.15 0.08 -13.56
C ASP A 396 -9.56 0.35 -13.01
N ALA A 397 -10.57 -0.43 -13.43
CA ALA A 397 -11.91 -0.33 -12.87
C ALA A 397 -11.93 -0.74 -11.38
N CYS A 398 -11.14 -1.73 -10.98
CA CYS A 398 -10.97 -2.08 -9.56
C CYS A 398 -10.36 -0.92 -8.79
N ARG A 399 -9.31 -0.30 -9.35
CA ARG A 399 -8.61 0.83 -8.73
C ARG A 399 -9.55 2.01 -8.52
N ASP A 400 -10.35 2.37 -9.53
CA ASP A 400 -11.35 3.42 -9.44
C ASP A 400 -12.41 3.09 -8.39
N PHE A 401 -12.88 1.83 -8.35
CA PHE A 401 -13.80 1.35 -7.33
C PHE A 401 -13.21 1.50 -5.92
N VAL A 402 -11.97 1.06 -5.71
CA VAL A 402 -11.28 1.15 -4.41
C VAL A 402 -11.08 2.61 -4.01
N GLN A 403 -10.63 3.46 -4.92
CA GLN A 403 -10.33 4.87 -4.67
C GLN A 403 -11.57 5.73 -4.45
N GLN A 404 -12.62 5.57 -5.25
CA GLN A 404 -13.76 6.48 -5.25
C GLN A 404 -14.98 5.89 -4.53
N GLY A 405 -15.19 4.58 -4.65
CA GLY A 405 -16.36 3.88 -4.12
C GLY A 405 -16.15 3.36 -2.70
N TRP A 406 -15.21 2.44 -2.54
CA TRP A 406 -14.94 1.78 -1.27
C TRP A 406 -14.37 2.74 -0.23
N SER A 407 -13.35 3.53 -0.60
CA SER A 407 -12.66 4.41 0.36
C SER A 407 -13.55 5.52 0.94
N ALA A 408 -14.50 6.04 0.14
CA ALA A 408 -15.41 7.12 0.52
C ALA A 408 -16.35 6.74 1.67
N LYS A 409 -16.46 5.45 2.00
CA LYS A 409 -17.19 5.00 3.18
C LYS A 409 -16.47 5.45 4.45
N TRP A 410 -15.14 5.34 4.47
CA TRP A 410 -14.32 5.57 5.67
C TRP A 410 -14.16 7.05 6.06
N THR A 411 -14.51 7.98 5.18
CA THR A 411 -14.51 9.43 5.50
C THR A 411 -15.67 9.85 6.38
N LYS A 412 -16.75 9.05 6.46
CA LYS A 412 -17.93 9.35 7.26
C LYS A 412 -17.79 8.79 8.67
N SER A 413 -18.32 9.51 9.67
CA SER A 413 -18.47 8.96 11.02
C SER A 413 -19.52 7.84 11.04
N GLY A 414 -19.34 6.83 11.90
CA GLY A 414 -20.35 5.78 12.14
C GLY A 414 -20.06 4.41 11.50
N ASN A 415 -18.88 4.21 10.89
CA ASN A 415 -18.51 2.92 10.29
C ASN A 415 -18.01 1.86 11.29
N GLY A 416 -18.15 2.10 12.60
CA GLY A 416 -17.66 1.21 13.65
C GLY A 416 -16.14 1.28 13.90
N LEU A 417 -15.40 2.14 13.21
CA LEU A 417 -13.99 2.39 13.51
C LEU A 417 -13.85 3.14 14.83
N THR A 418 -12.91 2.69 15.67
CA THR A 418 -12.58 3.35 16.94
C THR A 418 -11.68 4.57 16.74
N THR A 419 -11.01 4.66 15.60
CA THR A 419 -10.10 5.75 15.23
C THR A 419 -10.54 6.33 13.89
N PRO A 420 -10.72 7.66 13.77
CA PRO A 420 -10.98 8.31 12.49
C PRO A 420 -9.87 8.02 11.48
N VAL A 421 -10.21 8.01 10.19
CA VAL A 421 -9.27 7.72 9.11
C VAL A 421 -9.26 8.88 8.13
N ARG A 422 -8.06 9.33 7.75
CA ARG A 422 -7.84 10.21 6.61
C ARG A 422 -7.57 9.35 5.39
N VAL A 423 -8.29 9.63 4.31
CA VAL A 423 -8.18 8.90 3.05
C VAL A 423 -7.32 9.71 2.09
N GLU A 424 -6.28 9.08 1.55
CA GLU A 424 -5.34 9.67 0.60
C GLU A 424 -5.28 8.78 -0.65
N ALA A 425 -5.61 9.31 -1.82
CA ALA A 425 -5.46 8.57 -3.06
C ALA A 425 -3.97 8.35 -3.38
N THR A 426 -3.60 7.14 -3.79
CA THR A 426 -2.24 6.82 -4.24
C THR A 426 -2.28 6.42 -5.72
N LYS A 427 -1.12 6.35 -6.39
CA LYS A 427 -1.07 5.97 -7.81
C LYS A 427 -1.68 4.59 -8.09
N GLN A 428 -1.56 3.67 -7.14
CA GLN A 428 -1.97 2.27 -7.31
C GLN A 428 -3.26 1.92 -6.54
N GLY A 429 -3.78 2.81 -5.70
CA GLY A 429 -4.97 2.54 -4.90
C GLY A 429 -5.23 3.65 -3.89
N VAL A 430 -5.38 3.31 -2.62
CA VAL A 430 -5.74 4.28 -1.57
C VAL A 430 -5.01 3.99 -0.27
N ARG A 431 -4.66 5.05 0.46
CA ARG A 431 -4.05 5.00 1.77
C ARG A 431 -5.02 5.53 2.83
N LEU A 432 -5.18 4.74 3.88
CA LEU A 432 -6.04 5.00 5.02
C LEU A 432 -5.15 5.28 6.23
N VAL A 433 -4.92 6.56 6.55
CA VAL A 433 -4.08 6.99 7.67
C VAL A 433 -4.96 7.14 8.92
N PHE A 434 -4.62 6.46 10.02
CA PHE A 434 -5.36 6.60 11.27
C PHE A 434 -5.08 7.95 11.91
N VAL A 435 -6.08 8.81 12.00
CA VAL A 435 -5.94 10.12 12.63
C VAL A 435 -6.22 9.95 14.12
N PRO A 436 -5.28 10.29 15.03
CA PRO A 436 -5.55 10.25 16.45
C PRO A 436 -6.77 11.14 16.73
N PRO A 437 -7.71 10.69 17.58
CA PRO A 437 -8.81 11.55 17.95
C PRO A 437 -8.23 12.86 18.47
N GLN A 438 -8.77 14.00 18.02
CA GLN A 438 -8.48 15.29 18.62
C GLN A 438 -9.12 15.29 20.02
N SER A 439 -8.58 14.52 20.94
CA SER A 439 -8.98 14.59 22.32
C SER A 439 -8.50 15.92 22.84
N SER A 440 -9.42 16.75 23.34
CA SER A 440 -9.08 17.91 24.16
C SER A 440 -8.40 17.52 25.48
N PHE A 441 -8.25 16.21 25.75
CA PHE A 441 -7.49 15.68 26.85
C PHE A 441 -6.01 15.99 26.67
N VAL A 442 -5.59 16.99 27.43
CA VAL A 442 -4.21 17.30 27.74
C VAL A 442 -3.56 16.03 28.32
N SER A 443 -2.41 15.62 27.79
CA SER A 443 -1.72 14.44 28.33
C SER A 443 -1.34 14.68 29.80
N PHE A 444 -1.32 13.65 30.65
CA PHE A 444 -0.93 13.83 32.08
C PHE A 444 0.43 14.52 32.26
N LYS A 445 1.36 14.34 31.32
CA LYS A 445 2.65 15.07 31.30
C LYS A 445 2.46 16.57 31.07
N GLU A 446 1.60 16.92 30.13
CA GLU A 446 1.29 18.31 29.78
C GLU A 446 0.39 18.95 30.84
N GLU A 447 -0.51 18.19 31.45
CA GLU A 447 -1.31 18.61 32.61
C GLU A 447 -0.42 18.89 33.83
N LYS A 448 0.51 17.98 34.13
CA LYS A 448 1.51 18.17 35.20
C LYS A 448 2.49 19.32 34.90
N ALA A 449 2.82 19.54 33.63
CA ALA A 449 3.64 20.68 33.22
C ALA A 449 2.88 22.00 33.40
N MET A 450 1.61 22.05 33.01
CA MET A 450 0.73 23.20 33.26
C MET A 450 0.51 23.45 34.74
N GLU A 451 0.32 22.41 35.55
CA GLU A 451 0.19 22.54 37.00
C GLU A 451 1.46 23.12 37.63
N LYS A 452 2.64 22.62 37.21
CA LYS A 452 3.94 23.14 37.67
C LYS A 452 4.21 24.58 37.23
N ALA A 453 3.77 24.97 36.03
CA ALA A 453 3.84 26.36 35.58
C ALA A 453 2.93 27.24 36.44
N ARG A 454 1.72 26.76 36.76
CA ARG A 454 0.76 27.45 37.64
C ARG A 454 1.30 27.64 39.06
N GLU A 455 2.02 26.66 39.60
CA GLU A 455 2.67 26.76 40.92
C GLU A 455 3.81 27.80 40.95
N ARG A 456 4.47 28.06 39.80
CA ARG A 456 5.55 29.05 39.70
C ARG A 456 5.06 30.47 39.49
N GLY A 457 3.75 30.68 39.31
CA GLY A 457 3.19 31.99 38.95
C GLY A 457 3.63 32.47 37.57
N GLU A 458 4.17 31.57 36.74
CA GLU A 458 4.45 31.85 35.33
C GLU A 458 3.12 31.73 34.60
N GLU A 459 2.61 32.84 34.07
CA GLU A 459 1.50 32.79 33.11
C GLU A 459 1.97 31.91 31.95
N TYR A 460 1.30 30.77 31.77
CA TYR A 460 1.57 29.87 30.66
C TYR A 460 1.05 30.55 29.38
N GLU A 461 1.87 31.43 28.79
CA GLU A 461 1.64 31.96 27.45
C GLU A 461 1.65 30.77 26.48
N LYS A 462 0.44 30.33 26.12
CA LYS A 462 0.20 29.26 25.16
C LYS A 462 0.78 29.56 23.77
N ASP A 463 1.23 30.79 23.55
CA ASP A 463 1.63 31.34 22.25
C ASP A 463 3.13 31.18 21.94
N GLY A 464 3.97 30.86 22.92
CA GLY A 464 5.44 30.79 22.75
C GLY A 464 6.00 29.40 22.44
N VAL A 465 5.34 28.34 22.90
CA VAL A 465 5.67 26.98 22.46
C VAL A 465 4.80 26.74 21.23
N THR A 466 5.29 27.14 20.05
CA THR A 466 4.75 26.65 18.79
C THR A 466 4.77 25.13 18.91
N ALA A 467 3.63 24.53 19.24
CA ALA A 467 3.47 23.10 19.32
C ALA A 467 4.01 22.62 17.99
N LYS A 468 5.17 21.92 18.04
CA LYS A 468 5.78 21.35 16.83
C LYS A 468 4.60 20.71 16.11
N PRO A 469 4.23 21.17 14.91
CA PRO A 469 3.03 20.71 14.26
C PRO A 469 3.08 19.19 14.34
N PRO A 470 2.03 18.52 14.88
CA PRO A 470 2.06 17.10 15.16
C PRO A 470 2.68 16.44 13.94
N GLY A 471 3.87 15.86 14.13
CA GLY A 471 4.73 15.47 13.01
C GLY A 471 3.87 14.66 12.06
N LYS A 472 3.69 15.16 10.83
CA LYS A 472 2.66 14.70 9.88
C LYS A 472 2.71 13.20 9.56
N ASP A 473 3.76 12.51 10.02
CA ASP A 473 4.15 11.18 9.59
C ASP A 473 4.16 10.14 10.73
N ARG A 474 3.66 10.49 11.93
CA ARG A 474 3.64 9.55 13.07
C ARG A 474 2.40 8.67 13.15
N ASP A 475 1.56 8.68 12.13
CA ASP A 475 0.30 7.95 12.17
C ASP A 475 0.36 6.75 11.24
N GLY A 476 0.24 5.56 11.84
CA GLY A 476 0.12 4.29 11.12
C GLY A 476 -1.15 4.25 10.27
N GLY A 477 -1.18 3.37 9.27
CA GLY A 477 -2.32 3.25 8.38
C GLY A 477 -2.34 1.96 7.60
N ILE A 478 -3.29 1.85 6.68
CA ILE A 478 -3.42 0.74 5.74
C ILE A 478 -3.40 1.32 4.32
N GLU A 479 -2.48 0.84 3.50
CA GLU A 479 -2.44 1.12 2.08
C GLU A 479 -3.03 -0.06 1.33
N VAL A 480 -4.11 0.20 0.58
CA VAL A 480 -4.74 -0.75 -0.33
C VAL A 480 -4.22 -0.46 -1.74
N ILE A 481 -3.62 -1.47 -2.35
CA ILE A 481 -2.93 -1.39 -3.64
C ILE A 481 -3.64 -2.33 -4.61
N VAL A 482 -3.94 -1.83 -5.80
CA VAL A 482 -4.49 -2.62 -6.90
C VAL A 482 -3.43 -2.76 -7.99
N GLU A 483 -2.93 -3.98 -8.15
CA GLU A 483 -1.78 -4.30 -9.00
C GLU A 483 -2.22 -5.17 -10.18
N ALA A 484 -1.59 -4.98 -11.34
CA ALA A 484 -1.83 -5.81 -12.53
C ALA A 484 -0.78 -6.92 -12.70
N SER A 485 0.42 -6.74 -12.12
CA SER A 485 1.59 -7.58 -12.32
C SER A 485 2.21 -7.94 -10.96
N PRO A 486 2.77 -9.15 -10.78
CA PRO A 486 2.79 -10.28 -11.74
C PRO A 486 1.40 -10.86 -12.02
N PHE A 487 0.45 -10.68 -11.10
CA PHE A 487 -0.94 -11.12 -11.27
C PHE A 487 -1.93 -10.03 -10.86
N PRO A 488 -3.09 -9.89 -11.55
CA PRO A 488 -4.16 -8.98 -11.13
C PRO A 488 -4.68 -9.29 -9.72
N ARG A 489 -4.54 -8.33 -8.80
CA ARG A 489 -4.91 -8.50 -7.39
C ARG A 489 -5.13 -7.20 -6.65
N VAL A 490 -5.70 -7.33 -5.46
CA VAL A 490 -5.78 -6.28 -4.44
C VAL A 490 -4.96 -6.73 -3.23
N ARG A 491 -4.02 -5.89 -2.80
CA ARG A 491 -3.23 -6.08 -1.58
C ARG A 491 -3.58 -4.99 -0.57
N ALA A 492 -3.53 -5.34 0.71
CA ALA A 492 -3.54 -4.37 1.79
C ALA A 492 -2.30 -4.57 2.65
N ARG A 493 -1.53 -3.50 2.88
CA ARG A 493 -0.34 -3.50 3.73
C ARG A 493 -0.42 -2.39 4.76
N ARG A 494 0.23 -2.57 5.91
CA ARG A 494 0.37 -1.45 6.86
C ARG A 494 1.36 -0.43 6.28
N CYS A 495 1.02 0.85 6.37
CA CYS A 495 1.90 1.97 6.00
C CYS A 495 2.25 2.81 7.22
N ASN A 496 3.34 3.59 7.13
CA ASN A 496 3.85 4.43 8.22
C ASN A 496 4.05 3.65 9.53
N MET A 497 4.60 2.45 9.44
CA MET A 497 4.94 1.65 10.63
C MET A 497 6.29 2.12 11.17
N CYS A 498 6.33 2.63 12.39
CA CYS A 498 7.56 2.75 13.16
C CYS A 498 7.39 2.05 14.52
N GLU A 499 8.50 1.76 15.21
CA GLU A 499 8.47 1.03 16.50
C GLU A 499 7.59 1.74 17.57
N GLU A 500 7.36 3.05 17.44
CA GLU A 500 6.53 3.84 18.35
C GLU A 500 5.04 3.88 17.98
N ILE A 501 4.66 3.41 16.78
CA ILE A 501 3.30 3.57 16.26
C ILE A 501 2.43 2.39 16.69
N PRO A 502 1.37 2.62 17.48
CA PRO A 502 0.50 1.55 17.94
C PRO A 502 -0.35 1.02 16.77
N VAL A 503 -0.31 -0.31 16.58
CA VAL A 503 -1.19 -0.99 15.64
C VAL A 503 -2.63 -0.95 16.14
N LYS A 504 -3.56 -0.44 15.32
CA LYS A 504 -5.00 -0.40 15.62
C LYS A 504 -5.70 -1.65 15.09
N GLU A 505 -5.36 -2.82 15.64
CA GLU A 505 -5.77 -4.14 15.13
C GLU A 505 -7.28 -4.27 14.90
N THR A 506 -8.12 -3.76 15.82
CA THR A 506 -9.60 -3.82 15.65
C THR A 506 -10.08 -2.98 14.46
N SER A 507 -9.53 -1.78 14.27
CA SER A 507 -9.90 -0.93 13.13
C SER A 507 -9.40 -1.55 11.82
N GLU A 508 -8.20 -2.15 11.84
CA GLU A 508 -7.65 -2.91 10.72
C GLU A 508 -8.55 -4.09 10.34
N GLN A 509 -8.96 -4.93 11.29
CA GLN A 509 -9.86 -6.05 11.02
C GLN A 509 -11.19 -5.62 10.39
N ILE A 510 -11.77 -4.50 10.84
CA ILE A 510 -13.01 -3.95 10.27
C ILE A 510 -12.79 -3.49 8.82
N ILE A 511 -11.70 -2.77 8.55
CA ILE A 511 -11.35 -2.30 7.21
C ILE A 511 -11.12 -3.48 6.26
N LEU A 512 -10.31 -4.46 6.68
CA LEU A 512 -9.97 -5.63 5.87
C LEU A 512 -11.19 -6.54 5.64
N GLY A 513 -12.04 -6.74 6.64
CA GLY A 513 -13.28 -7.50 6.50
C GLY A 513 -14.24 -6.86 5.50
N SER A 514 -14.37 -5.54 5.52
CA SER A 514 -15.14 -4.79 4.51
C SER A 514 -14.52 -4.90 3.12
N LEU A 515 -13.20 -4.69 2.99
CA LEU A 515 -12.48 -4.80 1.72
C LEU A 515 -12.68 -6.19 1.10
N GLN A 516 -12.40 -7.25 1.86
CA GLN A 516 -12.54 -8.64 1.40
C GLN A 516 -13.96 -8.94 0.92
N LYS A 517 -14.98 -8.52 1.67
CA LYS A 517 -16.38 -8.73 1.31
C LYS A 517 -16.74 -8.01 0.01
N GLU A 518 -16.29 -6.77 -0.16
CA GLU A 518 -16.64 -5.95 -1.32
C GLU A 518 -15.89 -6.35 -2.58
N ILE A 519 -14.61 -6.70 -2.48
CA ILE A 519 -13.84 -7.23 -3.62
C ILE A 519 -14.43 -8.56 -4.09
N ARG A 520 -14.84 -9.45 -3.18
CA ARG A 520 -15.55 -10.69 -3.57
C ARG A 520 -16.85 -10.40 -4.31
N ALA A 521 -17.68 -9.52 -3.76
CA ALA A 521 -18.94 -9.14 -4.41
C ALA A 521 -18.73 -8.45 -5.77
N TRP A 522 -17.62 -7.73 -5.92
CA TRP A 522 -17.22 -7.10 -7.17
C TRP A 522 -16.76 -8.11 -8.21
N ASN A 523 -15.89 -9.06 -7.85
CA ASN A 523 -15.48 -10.18 -8.71
C ASN A 523 -16.69 -10.99 -9.19
N ASP A 524 -17.66 -11.27 -8.31
CA ASP A 524 -18.87 -12.01 -8.65
C ASP A 524 -19.79 -11.27 -9.64
N LYS A 525 -19.74 -9.94 -9.65
CA LYS A 525 -20.58 -9.08 -10.50
C LYS A 525 -19.97 -8.88 -11.87
N GLU A 526 -18.68 -8.56 -11.93
CA GLU A 526 -17.98 -8.26 -13.18
C GLU A 526 -17.50 -9.54 -13.91
N GLY A 527 -17.39 -10.67 -13.21
CA GLY A 527 -17.09 -11.97 -13.81
C GLY A 527 -18.27 -12.67 -14.50
N ARG A 528 -19.47 -12.06 -14.48
CA ARG A 528 -20.66 -12.50 -15.22
C ARG A 528 -20.84 -11.69 -16.48
#